data_AF-A0A1Q8B6K2-F1
#
_entry.id   AF-A0A1Q8B6K2-F1
#
_cell.length_a   1.000
_cell.length_b   1.000
_cell.length_c   1.000
_cell.angle_alpha   90.00
_cell.angle_beta   90.00
_cell.angle_gamma   90.00
#
_symmetry.space_group_name_H-M   'P 1'
#
loop_
_entity.id
_entity.type
_entity.pdbx_description
1 polymer ?
#
loop_
_entity_poly.entity_id
_entity_poly.type
_entity_poly.pdbx_seq_one_letter_code
_entity_poly.pdbx_strand_id
1 'polypeptide(L)'
;MDVLKTLFQQHFHSPAEQVQPLQGQLGGSGRNIIRLTNGSHSAIGILYPVREENVAFLEFSKHFRRHGLPVPEIYEQALGEGAYLEQDLGDTTLFEFLSKNRAGADIRPEAVDVYRTVVAILPRFQVEGGRDLNYKVCYPRASFDRQSIAWDLNYFKYYFLRLAGVPFNEQALENDFVRLTKFLLTADHDYFLYRDFQSRNVMLQDGQPFFIDYQGGRKGALQYDIASLLYDAKADLPPELRQRLLDHYLEILSTFIHLKRDVFMHTYYAYVYVRIIQAMGAYGFRGFYERKPHFLQSVPYALKNIRWLLHNVELPIALPTLLDAFKTMIGSEKLQSLASDSNHLVLRVFSFSFHSGSMPKDESGNGGGFIFDCRSIPNPGREERFKNLTGKDAPVIEYLTQQESSHQFFANVVSLVGASLDAYQNRGFKNLMVSFGCTGGQHRSVYFAEQLAKHFRGKPGLEVVVRHLALESLGK
;
A
#
# COMPACT_ATOMS: atom_id res chain seq x y z
N MET A 1 -21.53 -13.70 -7.75
CA MET A 1 -20.84 -14.55 -6.75
C MET A 1 -21.21 -16.01 -6.93
N ASP A 2 -22.46 -16.34 -7.25
CA ASP A 2 -22.89 -17.73 -7.43
C ASP A 2 -22.10 -18.47 -8.52
N VAL A 3 -21.78 -17.80 -9.63
CA VAL A 3 -20.88 -18.35 -10.67
C VAL A 3 -19.55 -18.85 -10.09
N LEU A 4 -18.91 -18.12 -9.18
CA LEU A 4 -17.63 -18.54 -8.59
C LEU A 4 -17.78 -19.76 -7.69
N LYS A 5 -18.90 -19.88 -6.96
CA LYS A 5 -19.20 -21.09 -6.16
C LYS A 5 -19.41 -22.30 -7.06
N THR A 6 -20.09 -22.11 -8.19
CA THR A 6 -20.29 -23.16 -9.20
C THR A 6 -18.94 -23.60 -9.78
N LEU A 7 -18.08 -22.66 -10.20
CA LEU A 7 -16.74 -22.98 -10.70
C LEU A 7 -15.90 -23.72 -9.66
N PHE A 8 -15.96 -23.28 -8.39
CA PHE A 8 -15.25 -23.94 -7.28
C PHE A 8 -15.73 -25.39 -7.09
N GLN A 9 -17.05 -25.62 -7.04
CA GLN A 9 -17.63 -26.95 -6.89
C GLN A 9 -17.35 -27.85 -8.10
N GLN A 10 -17.33 -27.29 -9.31
CA GLN A 10 -16.96 -28.02 -10.53
C GLN A 10 -15.52 -28.54 -10.44
N HIS A 11 -14.60 -27.69 -10.00
CA HIS A 11 -13.18 -28.03 -9.93
C HIS A 11 -12.85 -28.99 -8.79
N PHE A 12 -13.28 -28.69 -7.56
CA PHE A 12 -12.91 -29.43 -6.36
C PHE A 12 -13.91 -30.52 -5.94
N HIS A 13 -14.99 -30.70 -6.72
CA HIS A 13 -16.09 -31.63 -6.43
C HIS A 13 -16.70 -31.48 -5.02
N SER A 14 -16.56 -30.29 -4.44
CA SER A 14 -16.99 -29.95 -3.08
C SER A 14 -17.36 -28.46 -3.03
N PRO A 15 -18.41 -28.06 -2.29
CA PRO A 15 -18.83 -26.68 -2.25
C PRO A 15 -17.82 -25.81 -1.49
N ALA A 16 -17.76 -24.52 -1.85
CA ALA A 16 -17.10 -23.52 -1.02
C ALA A 16 -17.95 -23.25 0.24
N GLU A 17 -17.34 -23.39 1.41
CA GLU A 17 -17.96 -23.16 2.71
C GLU A 17 -17.81 -21.70 3.16
N GLN A 18 -16.68 -21.07 2.82
CA GLN A 18 -16.42 -19.67 3.10
C GLN A 18 -16.14 -18.89 1.81
N VAL A 19 -16.66 -17.68 1.74
CA VAL A 19 -16.49 -16.76 0.62
C VAL A 19 -16.12 -15.40 1.19
N GLN A 20 -14.86 -15.01 1.04
CA GLN A 20 -14.30 -13.81 1.62
C GLN A 20 -13.84 -12.85 0.52
N PRO A 21 -14.50 -11.69 0.33
CA PRO A 21 -13.96 -10.63 -0.52
C PRO A 21 -12.61 -10.17 0.01
N LEU A 22 -11.59 -10.07 -0.85
CA LEU A 22 -10.26 -9.56 -0.50
C LEU A 22 -10.16 -8.02 -0.67
N GLN A 23 -11.30 -7.32 -0.60
CA GLN A 23 -11.36 -5.87 -0.79
C GLN A 23 -10.59 -5.13 0.32
N GLY A 24 -9.58 -4.36 -0.09
CA GLY A 24 -8.79 -3.50 0.81
C GLY A 24 -7.30 -3.42 0.44
N GLN A 25 -6.73 -4.48 -0.13
CA GLN A 25 -5.29 -4.55 -0.45
C GLN A 25 -4.98 -4.54 -1.96
N LEU A 26 -5.95 -4.88 -2.82
CA LEU A 26 -5.78 -5.03 -4.28
C LEU A 26 -6.72 -4.10 -5.11
N GLY A 27 -7.45 -3.19 -4.46
CA GLY A 27 -8.63 -2.46 -4.98
C GLY A 27 -8.40 -1.33 -6.00
N GLY A 28 -7.41 -1.49 -6.89
CA GLY A 28 -7.07 -0.51 -7.93
C GLY A 28 -7.59 -0.83 -9.33
N SER A 29 -8.03 -2.07 -9.62
CA SER A 29 -8.34 -2.52 -10.99
C SER A 29 -9.83 -2.51 -11.35
N GLY A 30 -10.71 -2.38 -10.36
CA GLY A 30 -12.17 -2.54 -10.55
C GLY A 30 -12.63 -4.00 -10.59
N ARG A 31 -11.72 -4.96 -10.40
CA ARG A 31 -12.03 -6.39 -10.26
C ARG A 31 -12.54 -6.69 -8.85
N ASN A 32 -13.53 -7.56 -8.75
CA ASN A 32 -13.92 -8.15 -7.48
C ASN A 32 -13.13 -9.43 -7.28
N ILE A 33 -12.21 -9.40 -6.31
CA ILE A 33 -11.31 -10.50 -5.95
C ILE A 33 -11.85 -11.15 -4.68
N ILE A 34 -12.09 -12.45 -4.73
CA ILE A 34 -12.80 -13.20 -3.69
C ILE A 34 -12.02 -14.47 -3.41
N ARG A 35 -11.69 -14.74 -2.15
CA ARG A 35 -11.17 -16.03 -1.72
C ARG A 35 -12.34 -16.98 -1.42
N LEU A 36 -12.29 -18.18 -1.98
CA LEU A 36 -13.25 -19.26 -1.71
C LEU A 36 -12.51 -20.41 -1.05
N THR A 37 -13.02 -20.90 0.08
CA THR A 37 -12.40 -22.00 0.82
C THR A 37 -13.41 -23.04 1.28
N ASN A 38 -12.92 -24.26 1.48
CA ASN A 38 -13.56 -25.29 2.30
C ASN A 38 -12.49 -25.97 3.17
N GLY A 39 -12.87 -27.01 3.92
CA GLY A 39 -11.94 -27.71 4.82
C GLY A 39 -10.65 -28.27 4.19
N SER A 40 -10.56 -28.37 2.86
CA SER A 40 -9.39 -28.94 2.15
C SER A 40 -8.82 -28.09 1.02
N HIS A 41 -9.54 -27.10 0.50
CA HIS A 41 -9.13 -26.34 -0.69
C HIS A 41 -9.29 -24.83 -0.50
N SER A 42 -8.43 -24.07 -1.19
CA SER A 42 -8.51 -22.62 -1.32
C SER A 42 -8.28 -22.19 -2.76
N ALA A 43 -9.05 -21.20 -3.22
CA ALA A 43 -8.91 -20.62 -4.55
C ALA A 43 -9.29 -19.14 -4.56
N ILE A 44 -8.73 -18.39 -5.52
CA ILE A 44 -9.07 -17.00 -5.78
C ILE A 44 -10.04 -16.96 -6.97
N GLY A 45 -11.22 -16.42 -6.74
CA GLY A 45 -12.21 -16.11 -7.75
C GLY A 45 -12.16 -14.65 -8.15
N ILE A 46 -12.16 -14.39 -9.45
CA ILE A 46 -12.19 -13.05 -10.02
C ILE A 46 -13.51 -12.84 -10.75
N LEU A 47 -14.13 -11.68 -10.51
CA LEU A 47 -15.25 -11.17 -11.29
C LEU A 47 -14.88 -9.82 -11.90
N TYR A 48 -14.89 -9.75 -13.23
CA TYR A 48 -14.60 -8.54 -13.98
C TYR A 48 -15.34 -8.51 -15.33
N PRO A 49 -16.07 -7.44 -15.65
CA PRO A 49 -16.92 -7.40 -16.85
C PRO A 49 -16.16 -7.19 -18.17
N VAL A 50 -14.88 -6.80 -18.14
CA VAL A 50 -14.10 -6.57 -19.37
C VAL A 50 -13.59 -7.91 -19.91
N ARG A 51 -14.30 -8.44 -20.89
CA ARG A 51 -14.02 -9.76 -21.47
C ARG A 51 -12.62 -9.85 -22.06
N GLU A 52 -12.19 -8.84 -22.79
CA GLU A 52 -10.90 -8.80 -23.50
C GLU A 52 -9.73 -8.95 -22.52
N GLU A 53 -9.82 -8.27 -21.39
CA GLU A 53 -8.80 -8.35 -20.34
C GLU A 53 -8.77 -9.73 -19.67
N ASN A 54 -9.94 -10.33 -19.40
CA ASN A 54 -10.01 -11.69 -18.87
C ASN A 54 -9.43 -12.71 -19.85
N VAL A 55 -9.70 -12.56 -21.16
CA VAL A 55 -9.12 -13.43 -22.19
C VAL A 55 -7.60 -13.27 -22.21
N ALA A 56 -7.08 -12.04 -22.17
CA ALA A 56 -5.65 -11.77 -22.12
C ALA A 56 -5.00 -12.47 -20.91
N PHE A 57 -5.57 -12.29 -19.71
CA PHE A 57 -5.07 -12.92 -18.49
C PHE A 57 -5.04 -14.44 -18.61
N LEU A 58 -6.16 -15.07 -18.96
CA LEU A 58 -6.29 -16.53 -18.99
C LEU A 58 -5.37 -17.17 -20.04
N GLU A 59 -5.24 -16.55 -21.21
CA GLU A 59 -4.30 -16.99 -22.24
C GLU A 59 -2.85 -16.88 -21.76
N PHE A 60 -2.48 -15.75 -21.16
CA PHE A 60 -1.13 -15.53 -20.64
C PHE A 60 -0.80 -16.49 -19.51
N SER A 61 -1.72 -16.72 -18.56
CA SER A 61 -1.54 -17.66 -17.45
C SER A 61 -1.28 -19.08 -17.96
N LYS A 62 -2.11 -19.57 -18.89
CA LYS A 62 -1.94 -20.90 -19.49
C LYS A 62 -0.64 -20.98 -20.28
N HIS A 63 -0.30 -19.93 -21.02
CA HIS A 63 0.95 -19.85 -21.78
C HIS A 63 2.17 -19.93 -20.86
N PHE A 64 2.28 -19.03 -19.90
CA PHE A 64 3.42 -18.95 -18.98
C PHE A 64 3.57 -20.23 -18.15
N ARG A 65 2.47 -20.84 -17.72
CA ARG A 65 2.52 -22.13 -17.01
C ARG A 65 3.08 -23.26 -17.88
N ARG A 66 2.76 -23.33 -19.18
CA ARG A 66 3.35 -24.30 -20.12
C ARG A 66 4.87 -24.12 -20.28
N HIS A 67 5.37 -22.89 -20.10
CA HIS A 67 6.81 -22.59 -20.07
C HIS A 67 7.43 -22.79 -18.67
N GLY A 68 6.69 -23.32 -17.70
CA GLY A 68 7.19 -23.50 -16.33
C GLY A 68 7.56 -22.17 -15.66
N LEU A 69 6.87 -21.08 -16.01
CA LEU A 69 6.97 -19.81 -15.30
C LEU A 69 6.04 -19.84 -14.07
N PRO A 70 6.44 -19.24 -12.95
CA PRO A 70 5.68 -19.33 -11.71
C PRO A 70 4.52 -18.33 -11.72
N VAL A 71 3.40 -18.77 -12.28
CA VAL A 71 2.13 -18.06 -12.36
C VAL A 71 1.04 -18.92 -11.72
N PRO A 72 -0.06 -18.34 -11.21
CA PRO A 72 -1.14 -19.13 -10.62
C PRO A 72 -1.74 -20.11 -11.63
N GLU A 73 -2.13 -21.29 -11.13
CA GLU A 73 -2.97 -22.19 -11.92
C GLU A 73 -4.31 -21.55 -12.23
N ILE A 74 -4.79 -21.72 -13.45
CA ILE A 74 -6.19 -21.44 -13.78
C ILE A 74 -6.96 -22.74 -13.60
N TYR A 75 -7.88 -22.74 -12.64
CA TYR A 75 -8.71 -23.90 -12.33
C TYR A 75 -9.91 -23.99 -13.27
N GLU A 76 -10.72 -22.94 -13.32
CA GLU A 76 -11.98 -22.92 -14.08
C GLU A 76 -12.33 -21.51 -14.59
N GLN A 77 -13.20 -21.41 -15.60
CA GLN A 77 -13.60 -20.13 -16.18
C GLN A 77 -15.04 -20.12 -16.70
N ALA A 78 -15.72 -18.99 -16.49
CA ALA A 78 -17.00 -18.65 -17.11
C ALA A 78 -16.90 -17.24 -17.73
N LEU A 79 -16.21 -17.14 -18.87
CA LEU A 79 -15.98 -15.87 -19.57
C LEU A 79 -17.27 -15.13 -19.96
N GLY A 80 -18.36 -15.86 -20.20
CA GLY A 80 -19.68 -15.26 -20.47
C GLY A 80 -20.25 -14.47 -19.29
N GLU A 81 -19.81 -14.79 -18.07
CA GLU A 81 -20.21 -14.14 -16.82
C GLU A 81 -19.07 -13.27 -16.24
N GLY A 82 -17.98 -13.08 -16.99
CA GLY A 82 -16.81 -12.33 -16.54
C GLY A 82 -16.11 -12.96 -15.34
N ALA A 83 -16.16 -14.29 -15.20
CA ALA A 83 -15.69 -15.01 -14.03
C ALA A 83 -14.56 -16.00 -14.36
N TYR A 84 -13.61 -16.14 -13.45
CA TYR A 84 -12.64 -17.24 -13.45
C TYR A 84 -12.15 -17.56 -12.04
N LEU A 85 -11.60 -18.76 -11.88
CA LEU A 85 -11.06 -19.31 -10.65
C LEU A 85 -9.58 -19.67 -10.86
N GLU A 86 -8.73 -19.25 -9.94
CA GLU A 86 -7.28 -19.47 -9.98
C GLU A 86 -6.73 -19.92 -8.62
N GLN A 87 -5.49 -20.40 -8.64
CA GLN A 87 -4.74 -20.84 -7.46
C GLN A 87 -4.64 -19.74 -6.41
N ASP A 88 -4.91 -20.10 -5.15
CA ASP A 88 -4.60 -19.23 -4.02
C ASP A 88 -3.12 -19.35 -3.65
N LEU A 89 -2.41 -18.23 -3.81
CA LEU A 89 -0.99 -18.09 -3.50
C LEU A 89 -0.75 -17.55 -2.09
N GLY A 90 -1.80 -17.43 -1.27
CA GLY A 90 -1.75 -16.86 0.07
C GLY A 90 -1.82 -15.33 0.07
N ASP A 91 -1.35 -14.71 1.14
CA ASP A 91 -1.51 -13.26 1.37
C ASP A 91 -0.20 -12.46 1.26
N THR A 92 0.96 -13.13 1.25
CA THR A 92 2.24 -12.43 1.35
C THR A 92 2.74 -11.98 -0.01
N THR A 93 2.72 -10.68 -0.26
CA THR A 93 3.40 -10.07 -1.42
C THR A 93 4.89 -9.85 -1.13
N LEU A 94 5.70 -9.70 -2.18
CA LEU A 94 7.11 -9.29 -2.06
C LEU A 94 7.24 -7.95 -1.33
N PHE A 95 6.31 -7.02 -1.56
CA PHE A 95 6.26 -5.75 -0.84
C PHE A 95 6.08 -5.93 0.68
N GLU A 96 5.15 -6.78 1.09
CA GLU A 96 4.91 -7.07 2.50
C GLU A 96 6.08 -7.81 3.14
N PHE A 97 6.67 -8.76 2.41
CA PHE A 97 7.86 -9.47 2.84
C PHE A 97 9.05 -8.52 3.03
N LEU A 98 9.29 -7.61 2.09
CA LEU A 98 10.29 -6.55 2.20
C LEU A 98 10.04 -5.68 3.44
N SER A 99 8.79 -5.26 3.65
CA SER A 99 8.42 -4.39 4.78
C SER A 99 8.68 -5.06 6.13
N LYS A 100 8.42 -6.37 6.25
CA LYS A 100 8.71 -7.15 7.47
C LYS A 100 10.22 -7.38 7.68
N ASN A 101 11.00 -7.33 6.61
CA ASN A 101 12.45 -7.58 6.61
C ASN A 101 13.27 -6.29 6.39
N ARG A 102 12.76 -5.15 6.84
CA ARG A 102 13.41 -3.84 6.76
C ARG A 102 13.48 -3.17 8.13
N ALA A 103 14.61 -2.53 8.41
CA ALA A 103 14.78 -1.60 9.53
C ALA A 103 15.37 -0.28 9.00
N GLY A 104 14.51 0.72 8.77
CA GLY A 104 14.94 1.97 8.15
C GLY A 104 15.44 1.74 6.71
N ALA A 105 16.69 2.13 6.43
CA ALA A 105 17.31 1.92 5.12
C ALA A 105 17.89 0.50 4.94
N ASP A 106 18.08 -0.23 6.04
CA ASP A 106 18.68 -1.56 6.03
C ASP A 106 17.65 -2.61 5.65
N ILE A 107 17.95 -3.37 4.60
CA ILE A 107 17.14 -4.49 4.11
C ILE A 107 17.88 -5.77 4.45
N ARG A 108 17.19 -6.70 5.11
CA ARG A 108 17.80 -7.97 5.51
C ARG A 108 18.18 -8.83 4.28
N PRO A 109 19.24 -9.67 4.38
CA PRO A 109 19.70 -10.49 3.27
C PRO A 109 18.62 -11.34 2.62
N GLU A 110 17.68 -11.88 3.40
CA GLU A 110 16.61 -12.75 2.90
C GLU A 110 15.69 -12.01 1.92
N ALA A 111 15.37 -10.75 2.18
CA ALA A 111 14.61 -9.93 1.23
C ALA A 111 15.43 -9.59 -0.01
N VAL A 112 16.72 -9.32 0.13
CA VAL A 112 17.62 -9.09 -1.00
C VAL A 112 17.68 -10.32 -1.90
N ASP A 113 17.78 -11.52 -1.33
CA ASP A 113 17.85 -12.78 -2.07
C ASP A 113 16.56 -13.08 -2.83
N VAL A 114 15.39 -12.82 -2.24
CA VAL A 114 14.12 -12.94 -2.97
C VAL A 114 14.05 -11.95 -4.13
N TYR A 115 14.51 -10.70 -3.95
CA TYR A 115 14.59 -9.74 -5.05
C TYR A 115 15.54 -10.21 -6.16
N ARG A 116 16.68 -10.83 -5.81
CA ARG A 116 17.61 -11.42 -6.78
C ARG A 116 16.93 -12.52 -7.60
N THR A 117 16.18 -13.42 -6.95
CA THR A 117 15.40 -14.46 -7.63
C THR A 117 14.35 -13.85 -8.56
N VAL A 118 13.63 -12.82 -8.12
CA VAL A 118 12.61 -12.14 -8.92
C VAL A 118 13.19 -11.50 -10.17
N VAL A 119 14.31 -10.78 -10.06
CA VAL A 119 14.96 -10.17 -11.24
C VAL A 119 15.58 -11.22 -12.16
N ALA A 120 16.02 -12.36 -11.65
CA ALA A 120 16.54 -13.47 -12.45
C ALA A 120 15.45 -14.19 -13.26
N ILE A 121 14.20 -14.20 -12.78
CA ILE A 121 13.07 -14.79 -13.49
C ILE A 121 12.55 -13.88 -14.62
N LEU A 122 12.66 -12.55 -14.47
CA LEU A 122 12.10 -11.60 -15.42
C LEU A 122 12.53 -11.84 -16.89
N PRO A 123 13.82 -12.08 -17.23
CA PRO A 123 14.22 -12.40 -18.61
C PRO A 123 13.49 -13.59 -19.23
N ARG A 124 13.08 -14.58 -18.41
CA ARG A 124 12.28 -15.71 -18.91
C ARG A 124 10.90 -15.26 -19.36
N PHE A 125 10.21 -14.39 -18.62
CA PHE A 125 8.95 -13.81 -19.10
C PHE A 125 9.17 -13.01 -20.38
N GLN A 126 10.20 -12.16 -20.41
CA GLN A 126 10.40 -11.19 -21.49
C GLN A 126 10.83 -11.83 -22.81
N VAL A 127 11.70 -12.86 -22.75
CA VAL A 127 12.31 -13.46 -23.93
C VAL A 127 11.78 -14.86 -24.22
N GLU A 128 11.80 -15.76 -23.23
CA GLU A 128 11.38 -17.16 -23.42
C GLU A 128 9.85 -17.26 -23.58
N GLY A 129 9.11 -16.84 -22.56
CA GLY A 129 7.64 -16.81 -22.58
C GLY A 129 7.07 -15.78 -23.55
N GLY A 130 7.85 -14.77 -23.95
CA GLY A 130 7.44 -13.77 -24.91
C GLY A 130 7.57 -14.19 -26.38
N ARG A 131 8.33 -15.25 -26.70
CA ARG A 131 8.70 -15.60 -28.09
C ARG A 131 7.52 -16.03 -28.94
N ASP A 132 6.64 -16.85 -28.38
CA ASP A 132 5.51 -17.50 -29.05
C ASP A 132 4.16 -17.18 -28.38
N LEU A 133 4.13 -16.14 -27.53
CA LEU A 133 2.92 -15.64 -26.93
C LEU A 133 1.92 -15.17 -28.00
N ASN A 134 0.64 -15.45 -27.78
CA ASN A 134 -0.44 -14.97 -28.64
C ASN A 134 -0.74 -13.48 -28.40
N TYR A 135 0.03 -12.58 -29.02
CA TYR A 135 -0.16 -11.13 -28.87
C TYR A 135 -1.48 -10.59 -29.45
N LYS A 136 -2.30 -11.41 -30.14
CA LYS A 136 -3.61 -10.98 -30.65
C LYS A 136 -4.64 -10.77 -29.54
N VAL A 137 -4.44 -11.38 -28.37
CA VAL A 137 -5.33 -11.21 -27.21
C VAL A 137 -4.91 -10.07 -26.30
N CYS A 138 -3.77 -9.40 -26.56
CA CYS A 138 -3.31 -8.28 -25.75
C CYS A 138 -4.36 -7.17 -25.67
N TYR A 139 -4.59 -6.69 -24.45
CA TYR A 139 -5.54 -5.63 -24.18
C TYR A 139 -4.91 -4.56 -23.26
N PRO A 140 -5.20 -3.25 -23.46
CA PRO A 140 -5.97 -2.66 -24.57
C PRO A 140 -5.17 -2.50 -25.87
N ARG A 141 -3.88 -2.85 -25.89
CA ARG A 141 -3.01 -2.74 -27.08
C ARG A 141 -2.00 -3.88 -27.14
N ALA A 142 -1.65 -4.29 -28.36
CA ALA A 142 -0.65 -5.33 -28.63
C ALA A 142 0.80 -4.88 -28.42
N SER A 143 1.08 -3.57 -28.40
CA SER A 143 2.44 -3.04 -28.23
C SER A 143 2.46 -1.75 -27.42
N PHE A 144 3.58 -1.53 -26.73
CA PHE A 144 3.91 -0.27 -26.06
C PHE A 144 4.42 0.77 -27.06
N ASP A 145 3.53 1.14 -27.97
CA ASP A 145 3.79 2.06 -29.08
C ASP A 145 3.70 3.54 -28.67
N ARG A 146 3.85 4.43 -29.66
CA ARG A 146 3.70 5.89 -29.49
C ARG A 146 2.42 6.27 -28.73
N GLN A 147 1.30 5.62 -29.04
CA GLN A 147 0.01 5.95 -28.45
C GLN A 147 -0.05 5.47 -27.00
N SER A 148 0.44 4.27 -26.71
CA SER A 148 0.52 3.75 -25.33
C SER A 148 1.39 4.64 -24.44
N ILE A 149 2.54 5.12 -24.94
CA ILE A 149 3.40 6.05 -24.22
C ILE A 149 2.69 7.39 -24.01
N ALA A 150 2.07 7.95 -25.06
CA ALA A 150 1.36 9.22 -24.97
C ALA A 150 0.20 9.18 -23.96
N TRP A 151 -0.50 8.04 -23.81
CA TRP A 151 -1.51 7.87 -22.78
C TRP A 151 -0.93 8.02 -21.37
N ASP A 152 0.19 7.36 -21.08
CA ASP A 152 0.84 7.45 -19.76
C ASP A 152 1.30 8.88 -19.45
N LEU A 153 1.91 9.56 -20.43
CA LEU A 153 2.38 10.94 -20.29
C LEU A 153 1.22 11.93 -20.08
N ASN A 154 0.14 11.77 -20.84
CA ASN A 154 -1.07 12.60 -20.68
C ASN A 154 -1.81 12.31 -19.37
N TYR A 155 -1.81 11.06 -18.93
CA TYR A 155 -2.41 10.67 -17.65
C TYR A 155 -1.74 11.39 -16.49
N PHE A 156 -0.40 11.47 -16.50
CA PHE A 156 0.34 12.31 -15.56
C PHE A 156 0.04 13.80 -15.69
N LYS A 157 0.03 14.34 -16.92
CA LYS A 157 -0.26 15.76 -17.18
C LYS A 157 -1.60 16.18 -16.58
N TYR A 158 -2.67 15.44 -16.87
CA TYR A 158 -4.03 15.83 -16.49
C TYR A 158 -4.43 15.39 -15.08
N TYR A 159 -4.03 14.18 -14.64
CA TYR A 159 -4.46 13.67 -13.34
C TYR A 159 -3.47 13.89 -12.21
N PHE A 160 -2.21 14.22 -12.51
CA PHE A 160 -1.26 14.59 -11.48
C PHE A 160 -0.91 16.07 -11.52
N LEU A 161 -0.21 16.55 -12.57
CA LEU A 161 0.32 17.92 -12.59
C LEU A 161 -0.77 18.97 -12.41
N ARG A 162 -1.85 18.88 -13.22
CA ARG A 162 -2.99 19.80 -13.15
C ARG A 162 -3.68 19.77 -11.77
N LEU A 163 -3.96 18.58 -11.23
CA LEU A 163 -4.66 18.43 -9.95
C LEU A 163 -3.78 18.80 -8.73
N ALA A 164 -2.46 18.60 -8.84
CA ALA A 164 -1.50 19.01 -7.84
C ALA A 164 -1.25 20.53 -7.83
N GLY A 165 -1.66 21.25 -8.90
CA GLY A 165 -1.42 22.68 -9.06
C GLY A 165 0.02 23.01 -9.50
N VAL A 166 0.69 22.08 -10.19
CA VAL A 166 2.03 22.30 -10.71
C VAL A 166 1.93 23.12 -12.01
N PRO A 167 2.54 24.32 -12.09
CA PRO A 167 2.51 25.12 -13.31
C PRO A 167 3.39 24.51 -14.40
N PHE A 168 2.90 24.52 -15.65
CA PHE A 168 3.66 24.15 -16.83
C PHE A 168 3.07 24.81 -18.09
N ASN A 169 3.89 24.99 -19.12
CA ASN A 169 3.42 25.43 -20.44
C ASN A 169 2.92 24.22 -21.24
N GLU A 170 1.65 24.23 -21.66
CA GLU A 170 0.98 23.09 -22.29
C GLU A 170 1.72 22.62 -23.57
N GLN A 171 2.04 23.55 -24.47
CA GLN A 171 2.67 23.23 -25.76
C GLN A 171 4.13 22.78 -25.58
N ALA A 172 4.88 23.43 -24.68
CA ALA A 172 6.28 23.07 -24.45
C ALA A 172 6.42 21.70 -23.78
N LEU A 173 5.52 21.37 -22.83
CA LEU A 173 5.49 20.05 -22.21
C LEU A 173 5.11 18.96 -23.24
N GLU A 174 4.16 19.25 -24.14
CA GLU A 174 3.80 18.31 -25.21
C GLU A 174 4.99 18.07 -26.17
N ASN A 175 5.77 19.11 -26.49
CA ASN A 175 6.99 18.96 -27.28
C ASN A 175 8.02 18.06 -26.58
N ASP A 176 8.17 18.17 -25.26
CA ASP A 176 9.01 17.27 -24.46
C ASP A 176 8.49 15.84 -24.50
N PHE A 177 7.18 15.63 -24.36
CA PHE A 177 6.56 14.31 -24.47
C PHE A 177 6.79 13.65 -25.82
N VAL A 178 6.69 14.42 -26.93
CA VAL A 178 6.97 13.92 -28.28
C VAL A 178 8.44 13.52 -28.42
N ARG A 179 9.39 14.33 -27.90
CA ARG A 179 10.82 14.02 -27.90
C ARG A 179 11.14 12.76 -27.11
N LEU A 180 10.63 12.67 -25.87
CA LEU A 180 10.79 11.50 -25.01
C LEU A 180 10.23 10.25 -25.68
N THR A 181 9.02 10.34 -26.25
CA THR A 181 8.39 9.20 -26.95
C THR A 181 9.22 8.74 -28.14
N LYS A 182 9.72 9.66 -28.97
CA LYS A 182 10.59 9.32 -30.10
C LYS A 182 11.86 8.63 -29.64
N PHE A 183 12.44 9.09 -28.53
CA PHE A 183 13.65 8.52 -27.96
C PHE A 183 13.44 7.10 -27.43
N LEU A 184 12.37 6.87 -26.67
CA LEU A 184 12.04 5.54 -26.14
C LEU A 184 11.83 4.51 -27.25
N LEU A 185 11.17 4.91 -28.35
CA LEU A 185 10.93 4.05 -29.51
C LEU A 185 12.19 3.71 -30.31
N THR A 186 13.37 4.23 -29.93
CA THR A 186 14.66 3.76 -30.49
C THR A 186 15.12 2.43 -29.89
N ALA A 187 14.58 2.04 -28.73
CA ALA A 187 14.85 0.75 -28.13
C ALA A 187 14.14 -0.38 -28.91
N ASP A 188 14.79 -1.54 -28.96
CA ASP A 188 14.15 -2.78 -29.38
C ASP A 188 12.96 -3.07 -28.46
N HIS A 189 11.82 -3.40 -29.06
CA HIS A 189 10.52 -3.49 -28.40
C HIS A 189 9.74 -4.74 -28.81
N ASP A 190 10.43 -5.76 -29.34
CA ASP A 190 9.85 -7.04 -29.74
C ASP A 190 9.82 -8.10 -28.62
N TYR A 191 10.02 -7.69 -27.37
CA TYR A 191 9.96 -8.57 -26.18
C TYR A 191 8.59 -8.51 -25.50
N PHE A 192 8.30 -9.49 -24.65
CA PHE A 192 7.14 -9.38 -23.77
C PHE A 192 7.42 -8.34 -22.68
N LEU A 193 6.57 -7.30 -22.66
CA LEU A 193 6.49 -6.29 -21.63
C LEU A 193 5.40 -6.69 -20.65
N TYR A 194 5.78 -6.97 -19.40
CA TYR A 194 4.87 -7.33 -18.32
C TYR A 194 3.95 -6.17 -17.92
N ARG A 195 4.46 -4.93 -18.04
CA ARG A 195 3.77 -3.64 -17.81
C ARG A 195 3.63 -3.24 -16.35
N ASP A 196 3.18 -4.14 -15.50
CA ASP A 196 2.95 -3.90 -14.06
C ASP A 196 3.82 -4.82 -13.18
N PHE A 197 5.08 -5.01 -13.58
CA PHE A 197 6.08 -5.75 -12.82
C PHE A 197 6.52 -4.95 -11.59
N GLN A 198 5.83 -5.16 -10.47
CA GLN A 198 5.98 -4.39 -9.23
C GLN A 198 5.98 -5.34 -8.03
N SER A 199 6.53 -4.90 -6.89
CA SER A 199 6.66 -5.75 -5.70
C SER A 199 5.33 -6.20 -5.08
N ARG A 200 4.23 -5.50 -5.39
CA ARG A 200 2.86 -5.89 -4.97
C ARG A 200 2.25 -6.98 -5.83
N ASN A 201 2.77 -7.16 -7.05
CA ASN A 201 2.27 -8.12 -8.04
C ASN A 201 3.14 -9.39 -8.09
N VAL A 202 3.97 -9.59 -7.05
CA VAL A 202 4.73 -10.81 -6.81
C VAL A 202 4.29 -11.38 -5.47
N MET A 203 3.70 -12.57 -5.49
CA MET A 203 3.28 -13.33 -4.31
C MET A 203 4.43 -14.25 -3.86
N LEU A 204 4.54 -14.52 -2.56
CA LEU A 204 5.48 -15.48 -2.02
C LEU A 204 4.73 -16.66 -1.41
N GLN A 205 4.91 -17.84 -1.99
CA GLN A 205 4.40 -19.11 -1.48
C GLN A 205 5.59 -20.03 -1.19
N ASP A 206 5.74 -20.47 0.05
CA ASP A 206 6.84 -21.32 0.51
C ASP A 206 8.25 -20.78 0.14
N GLY A 207 8.40 -19.45 0.20
CA GLY A 207 9.64 -18.74 -0.14
C GLY A 207 9.91 -18.60 -1.65
N GLN A 208 9.02 -19.09 -2.51
CA GLN A 208 9.14 -18.98 -3.97
C GLN A 208 8.25 -17.86 -4.51
N PRO A 209 8.74 -17.06 -5.49
CA PRO A 209 7.96 -15.99 -6.09
C PRO A 209 7.00 -16.51 -7.17
N PHE A 210 5.75 -16.07 -7.10
CA PHE A 210 4.72 -16.24 -8.12
C PHE A 210 4.26 -14.87 -8.63
N PHE A 211 3.99 -14.78 -9.92
CA PHE A 211 3.72 -13.52 -10.62
C PHE A 211 2.25 -13.41 -10.99
N ILE A 212 1.65 -12.25 -10.72
CA ILE A 212 0.23 -11.95 -11.01
C ILE A 212 0.09 -10.59 -11.71
N ASP A 213 -1.12 -10.27 -12.17
CA ASP A 213 -1.46 -8.95 -12.75
C ASP A 213 -0.75 -8.62 -14.09
N TYR A 214 -0.45 -9.64 -14.91
CA TYR A 214 0.17 -9.48 -16.25
C TYR A 214 -0.83 -9.31 -17.41
N GLN A 215 -2.14 -9.17 -17.16
CA GLN A 215 -3.15 -9.02 -18.23
C GLN A 215 -2.94 -7.77 -19.11
N GLY A 216 -2.24 -6.76 -18.59
CA GLY A 216 -1.82 -5.58 -19.35
C GLY A 216 -0.59 -5.82 -20.24
N GLY A 217 -0.05 -7.03 -20.25
CA GLY A 217 1.15 -7.42 -20.96
C GLY A 217 1.02 -7.30 -22.49
N ARG A 218 2.11 -6.91 -23.14
CA ARG A 218 2.13 -6.56 -24.57
C ARG A 218 3.55 -6.62 -25.12
N LYS A 219 3.77 -6.36 -26.41
CA LYS A 219 5.13 -6.15 -26.93
C LYS A 219 5.74 -4.86 -26.40
N GLY A 220 6.99 -4.88 -25.98
CA GLY A 220 7.68 -3.68 -25.54
C GLY A 220 9.15 -3.89 -25.22
N ALA A 221 9.78 -2.83 -24.72
CA ALA A 221 11.21 -2.83 -24.42
C ALA A 221 11.50 -3.41 -23.02
N LEU A 222 12.61 -4.14 -22.92
CA LEU A 222 13.06 -4.87 -21.72
C LEU A 222 13.22 -3.98 -20.48
N GLN A 223 13.69 -2.74 -20.70
CA GLN A 223 14.01 -1.74 -19.69
C GLN A 223 12.82 -1.42 -18.78
N TYR A 224 11.60 -1.46 -19.32
CA TYR A 224 10.41 -0.95 -18.66
C TYR A 224 10.07 -1.72 -17.38
N ASP A 225 10.09 -3.06 -17.45
CA ASP A 225 9.70 -3.91 -16.31
C ASP A 225 10.73 -3.89 -15.19
N ILE A 226 12.02 -3.98 -15.53
CA ILE A 226 13.08 -3.90 -14.52
C ILE A 226 13.11 -2.50 -13.88
N ALA A 227 12.89 -1.43 -14.65
CA ALA A 227 12.71 -0.08 -14.10
C ALA A 227 11.50 0.00 -13.16
N SER A 228 10.40 -0.67 -13.49
CA SER A 228 9.17 -0.71 -12.69
C SER A 228 9.40 -1.29 -11.30
N LEU A 229 10.17 -2.39 -11.21
CA LEU A 229 10.47 -3.04 -9.94
C LEU A 229 11.51 -2.27 -9.13
N LEU A 230 12.61 -1.84 -9.76
CA LEU A 230 13.73 -1.20 -9.05
C LEU A 230 13.41 0.22 -8.56
N TYR A 231 12.48 0.91 -9.24
CA TYR A 231 11.99 2.23 -8.84
C TYR A 231 10.56 2.21 -8.32
N ASP A 232 10.07 1.05 -7.87
CA ASP A 232 8.83 0.94 -7.11
C ASP A 232 8.89 1.89 -5.90
N ALA A 233 8.03 2.90 -5.92
CA ALA A 233 8.12 4.04 -5.02
C ALA A 233 8.02 3.59 -3.55
N LYS A 234 7.01 2.80 -3.19
CA LYS A 234 6.82 2.38 -1.80
C LYS A 234 7.86 1.34 -1.36
N ALA A 235 8.39 0.56 -2.30
CA ALA A 235 9.48 -0.36 -1.99
C ALA A 235 10.76 0.40 -1.58
N ASP A 236 10.98 1.62 -2.06
CA ASP A 236 12.07 2.53 -1.65
C ASP A 236 13.43 1.82 -1.50
N LEU A 237 13.81 1.02 -2.49
CA LEU A 237 15.10 0.31 -2.48
C LEU A 237 16.26 1.32 -2.50
N PRO A 238 17.34 1.12 -1.73
CA PRO A 238 18.54 1.97 -1.81
C PRO A 238 19.17 1.95 -3.22
N PRO A 239 19.75 3.07 -3.70
CA PRO A 239 20.37 3.15 -5.03
C PRO A 239 21.41 2.05 -5.32
N GLU A 240 22.24 1.72 -4.33
CA GLU A 240 23.29 0.69 -4.45
C GLU A 240 22.68 -0.70 -4.66
N LEU A 241 21.56 -0.98 -3.98
CA LEU A 241 20.82 -2.22 -4.20
C LEU A 241 20.17 -2.26 -5.58
N ARG A 242 19.59 -1.15 -6.05
CA ARG A 242 19.02 -1.06 -7.41
C ARG A 242 20.09 -1.38 -8.46
N GLN A 243 21.28 -0.80 -8.31
CA GLN A 243 22.38 -1.04 -9.24
C GLN A 243 22.81 -2.51 -9.24
N ARG A 244 23.01 -3.12 -8.07
CA ARG A 244 23.36 -4.55 -7.98
C ARG A 244 22.29 -5.46 -8.59
N LEU A 245 21.00 -5.17 -8.37
CA LEU A 245 19.90 -5.94 -8.95
C LEU A 245 19.80 -5.75 -10.46
N LEU A 246 20.05 -4.53 -10.97
CA LEU A 246 20.11 -4.27 -12.40
C LEU A 246 21.27 -5.03 -13.05
N ASP A 247 22.45 -5.01 -12.43
CA ASP A 247 23.62 -5.74 -12.92
C ASP A 247 23.34 -7.24 -12.99
N HIS A 248 22.72 -7.79 -11.94
CA HIS A 248 22.30 -9.19 -11.92
C HIS A 248 21.27 -9.51 -13.01
N TYR A 249 20.27 -8.64 -13.21
CA TYR A 249 19.31 -8.79 -14.31
C TYR A 249 19.99 -8.80 -15.68
N LEU A 250 20.93 -7.89 -15.93
CA LEU A 250 21.64 -7.79 -17.21
C LEU A 250 22.55 -9.01 -17.45
N GLU A 251 23.20 -9.51 -16.40
CA GLU A 251 23.98 -10.75 -16.45
C GLU A 251 23.10 -11.93 -16.89
N ILE A 252 21.96 -12.14 -16.23
CA ILE A 252 21.04 -13.21 -16.60
C ILE A 252 20.48 -13.00 -18.01
N LEU A 253 20.03 -11.78 -18.34
CA LEU A 253 19.49 -11.45 -19.66
C LEU A 253 20.48 -11.75 -20.80
N SER A 254 21.79 -11.54 -20.57
CA SER A 254 22.83 -11.82 -21.57
C SER A 254 22.93 -13.31 -21.96
N THR A 255 22.35 -14.21 -21.15
CA THR A 255 22.26 -15.64 -21.47
C THR A 255 21.11 -15.96 -22.44
N PHE A 256 20.12 -15.06 -22.57
CA PHE A 256 18.96 -15.23 -23.45
C PHE A 256 19.13 -14.53 -24.80
N ILE A 257 19.86 -13.40 -24.83
CA ILE A 257 20.05 -12.56 -26.01
C ILE A 257 21.46 -12.00 -26.10
N HIS A 258 21.88 -11.58 -27.30
CA HIS A 258 23.11 -10.80 -27.46
C HIS A 258 22.92 -9.38 -26.90
N LEU A 259 23.30 -9.19 -25.64
CA LEU A 259 23.14 -7.93 -24.92
C LEU A 259 24.38 -7.04 -25.05
N LYS A 260 24.17 -5.78 -25.45
CA LYS A 260 25.17 -4.70 -25.32
C LYS A 260 24.73 -3.75 -24.21
N ARG A 261 25.44 -3.75 -23.08
CA ARG A 261 25.09 -2.97 -21.89
C ARG A 261 24.88 -1.49 -22.20
N ASP A 262 25.77 -0.85 -22.94
CA ASP A 262 25.67 0.58 -23.24
C ASP A 262 24.42 0.92 -24.06
N VAL A 263 24.01 0.03 -24.97
CA VAL A 263 22.78 0.18 -25.77
C VAL A 263 21.55 0.05 -24.86
N PHE A 264 21.53 -0.90 -23.94
CA PHE A 264 20.45 -1.05 -22.97
C PHE A 264 20.35 0.21 -22.08
N MET A 265 21.48 0.66 -21.56
CA MET A 265 21.57 1.79 -20.63
C MET A 265 21.23 3.12 -21.28
N HIS A 266 21.44 3.26 -22.59
CA HIS A 266 21.14 4.48 -23.34
C HIS A 266 19.70 4.95 -23.13
N THR A 267 18.72 4.04 -23.12
CA THR A 267 17.30 4.35 -22.94
C THR A 267 16.77 4.01 -21.54
N TYR A 268 17.53 3.27 -20.73
CA TYR A 268 17.07 2.75 -19.44
C TYR A 268 16.50 3.82 -18.51
N TYR A 269 17.24 4.90 -18.24
CA TYR A 269 16.75 5.93 -17.33
C TYR A 269 15.59 6.75 -17.90
N ALA A 270 15.44 6.85 -19.23
CA ALA A 270 14.25 7.43 -19.83
C ALA A 270 13.01 6.55 -19.55
N TYR A 271 13.17 5.22 -19.58
CA TYR A 271 12.12 4.29 -19.14
C TYR A 271 11.83 4.40 -17.64
N VAL A 272 12.84 4.60 -16.80
CA VAL A 272 12.63 4.89 -15.37
C VAL A 272 11.75 6.13 -15.17
N TYR A 273 12.02 7.23 -15.90
CA TYR A 273 11.16 8.41 -15.85
C TYR A 273 9.72 8.09 -16.28
N VAL A 274 9.52 7.35 -17.37
CA VAL A 274 8.16 6.96 -17.81
C VAL A 274 7.43 6.10 -16.78
N ARG A 275 8.12 5.17 -16.11
CA ARG A 275 7.51 4.38 -15.02
C ARG A 275 7.05 5.25 -13.87
N ILE A 276 7.88 6.20 -13.45
CA ILE A 276 7.52 7.13 -12.37
C ILE A 276 6.35 8.02 -12.82
N ILE A 277 6.39 8.56 -14.04
CA ILE A 277 5.30 9.38 -14.62
C ILE A 277 3.98 8.60 -14.61
N GLN A 278 3.99 7.36 -15.10
CA GLN A 278 2.80 6.51 -15.13
C GLN A 278 2.25 6.25 -13.72
N ALA A 279 3.11 5.92 -12.76
CA ALA A 279 2.71 5.70 -11.37
C ALA A 279 2.13 6.97 -10.75
N MET A 280 2.75 8.13 -11.01
CA MET A 280 2.25 9.42 -10.52
C MET A 280 0.90 9.80 -11.14
N GLY A 281 0.68 9.54 -12.43
CA GLY A 281 -0.64 9.68 -13.04
C GLY A 281 -1.71 8.87 -12.29
N ALA A 282 -1.40 7.62 -11.93
CA ALA A 282 -2.29 6.76 -11.15
C ALA A 282 -2.51 7.28 -9.72
N TYR A 283 -1.46 7.75 -9.04
CA TYR A 283 -1.59 8.37 -7.71
C TYR A 283 -2.46 9.62 -7.75
N GLY A 284 -2.33 10.43 -8.80
CA GLY A 284 -3.12 11.63 -8.99
C GLY A 284 -4.59 11.32 -9.26
N PHE A 285 -4.89 10.39 -10.16
CA PHE A 285 -6.25 9.96 -10.44
C PHE A 285 -6.92 9.33 -9.22
N ARG A 286 -6.31 8.32 -8.60
CA ARG A 286 -6.90 7.64 -7.45
C ARG A 286 -6.95 8.56 -6.22
N GLY A 287 -5.89 9.33 -5.99
CA GLY A 287 -5.74 10.19 -4.84
C GLY A 287 -6.57 11.46 -4.90
N PHE A 288 -6.35 12.29 -5.93
CA PHE A 288 -7.04 13.58 -6.07
C PHE A 288 -8.46 13.43 -6.64
N TYR A 289 -8.63 12.62 -7.70
CA TYR A 289 -9.92 12.52 -8.40
C TYR A 289 -10.89 11.56 -7.71
N GLU A 290 -10.49 10.30 -7.45
CA GLU A 290 -11.35 9.34 -6.73
C GLU A 290 -11.35 9.53 -5.20
N ARG A 291 -10.57 10.49 -4.69
CA ARG A 291 -10.47 10.82 -3.26
C ARG A 291 -10.08 9.61 -2.39
N LYS A 292 -9.06 8.85 -2.81
CA LYS A 292 -8.45 7.74 -2.05
C LYS A 292 -7.08 8.17 -1.51
N PRO A 293 -6.99 8.75 -0.30
CA PRO A 293 -5.78 9.46 0.17
C PRO A 293 -4.53 8.57 0.30
N HIS A 294 -4.70 7.26 0.56
CA HIS A 294 -3.60 6.31 0.70
C HIS A 294 -2.74 6.14 -0.57
N PHE A 295 -3.26 6.53 -1.75
CA PHE A 295 -2.47 6.60 -2.98
C PHE A 295 -1.52 7.81 -2.99
N LEU A 296 -1.91 8.93 -2.38
CA LEU A 296 -1.07 10.14 -2.29
C LEU A 296 0.13 9.93 -1.37
N GLN A 297 0.05 9.02 -0.41
CA GLN A 297 1.17 8.64 0.47
C GLN A 297 2.37 8.06 -0.31
N SER A 298 2.18 7.59 -1.55
CA SER A 298 3.27 7.13 -2.41
C SER A 298 4.04 8.29 -3.08
N VAL A 299 3.48 9.50 -3.12
CA VAL A 299 4.02 10.64 -3.89
C VAL A 299 5.41 11.04 -3.40
N PRO A 300 5.69 11.18 -2.08
CA PRO A 300 7.02 11.60 -1.64
C PRO A 300 8.13 10.62 -2.00
N TYR A 301 7.83 9.33 -2.02
CA TYR A 301 8.78 8.32 -2.48
C TYR A 301 9.07 8.45 -3.99
N ALA A 302 8.05 8.74 -4.80
CA ALA A 302 8.25 9.06 -6.21
C ALA A 302 9.08 10.34 -6.39
N LEU A 303 8.84 11.38 -5.58
CA LEU A 303 9.67 12.60 -5.59
C LEU A 303 11.11 12.35 -5.17
N LYS A 304 11.35 11.45 -4.20
CA LYS A 304 12.70 11.01 -3.80
C LYS A 304 13.42 10.35 -4.99
N ASN A 305 12.72 9.49 -5.73
CA ASN A 305 13.26 8.87 -6.94
C ASN A 305 13.60 9.91 -8.02
N ILE A 306 12.69 10.86 -8.29
CA ILE A 306 12.93 11.94 -9.27
C ILE A 306 14.12 12.81 -8.83
N ARG A 307 14.21 13.16 -7.55
CA ARG A 307 15.34 13.93 -7.00
C ARG A 307 16.66 13.20 -7.22
N TRP A 308 16.70 11.89 -6.95
CA TRP A 308 17.89 11.09 -7.21
C TRP A 308 18.25 11.09 -8.70
N LEU A 309 17.28 10.91 -9.60
CA LEU A 309 17.52 10.92 -11.05
C LEU A 309 18.06 12.27 -11.54
N LEU A 310 17.45 13.39 -11.13
CA LEU A 310 17.90 14.73 -11.52
C LEU A 310 19.34 15.05 -11.09
N HIS A 311 19.84 14.44 -10.01
CA HIS A 311 21.19 14.66 -9.51
C HIS A 311 22.23 13.68 -10.06
N ASN A 312 21.82 12.46 -10.42
CA ASN A 312 22.76 11.37 -10.72
C ASN A 312 22.69 10.87 -12.17
N VAL A 313 21.72 11.34 -12.95
CA VAL A 313 21.49 10.85 -14.31
C VAL A 313 21.36 12.02 -15.28
N GLU A 314 22.16 11.97 -16.33
CA GLU A 314 22.01 12.83 -17.50
C GLU A 314 21.30 12.05 -18.62
N LEU A 315 20.17 12.57 -19.09
CA LEU A 315 19.48 11.98 -20.24
C LEU A 315 20.15 12.43 -21.54
N PRO A 316 20.26 11.56 -22.56
CA PRO A 316 20.82 11.92 -23.86
C PRO A 316 19.88 12.79 -24.72
N ILE A 317 18.81 13.33 -24.13
CA ILE A 317 17.81 14.18 -24.76
C ILE A 317 17.42 15.33 -23.82
N ALA A 318 17.21 16.52 -24.38
CA ALA A 318 16.75 17.68 -23.63
C ALA A 318 15.22 17.65 -23.42
N LEU A 319 14.79 17.74 -22.16
CA LEU A 319 13.38 17.78 -21.74
C LEU A 319 13.12 18.93 -20.75
N PRO A 320 13.44 20.18 -21.11
CA PRO A 320 13.49 21.30 -20.17
C PRO A 320 12.19 21.53 -19.41
N THR A 321 11.03 21.49 -20.06
CA THR A 321 9.74 21.76 -19.42
C THR A 321 9.33 20.63 -18.48
N LEU A 322 9.57 19.37 -18.86
CA LEU A 322 9.29 18.23 -17.99
C LEU A 322 10.22 18.22 -16.77
N LEU A 323 11.53 18.46 -16.96
CA LEU A 323 12.49 18.50 -15.85
C LEU A 323 12.22 19.70 -14.92
N ASP A 324 11.76 20.84 -15.43
CA ASP A 324 11.37 21.98 -14.59
C ASP A 324 10.06 21.73 -13.83
N ALA A 325 9.10 21.02 -14.42
CA ALA A 325 7.92 20.54 -13.70
C ALA A 325 8.33 19.62 -12.55
N PHE A 326 9.30 18.72 -12.78
CA PHE A 326 9.85 17.87 -11.72
C PHE A 326 10.55 18.64 -10.60
N LYS A 327 11.38 19.64 -10.93
CA LYS A 327 12.01 20.52 -9.93
C LYS A 327 10.94 21.26 -9.10
N THR A 328 9.89 21.77 -9.76
CA THR A 328 8.77 22.44 -9.10
C THR A 328 8.04 21.51 -8.13
N MET A 329 7.77 20.26 -8.55
CA MET A 329 7.17 19.25 -7.67
C MET A 329 8.04 18.94 -6.46
N ILE A 330 9.36 18.80 -6.66
CA ILE A 330 10.31 18.55 -5.57
C ILE A 330 10.34 19.74 -4.61
N GLY A 331 10.24 20.97 -5.09
CA GLY A 331 10.18 22.17 -4.23
C GLY A 331 8.85 22.37 -3.50
N SER A 332 7.81 21.59 -3.80
CA SER A 332 6.49 21.76 -3.20
C SER A 332 6.40 21.12 -1.81
N GLU A 333 6.34 21.93 -0.75
CA GLU A 333 6.11 21.47 0.63
C GLU A 333 4.83 20.64 0.75
N LYS A 334 3.76 21.07 0.08
CA LYS A 334 2.48 20.36 0.03
C LYS A 334 2.65 18.92 -0.48
N LEU A 335 3.43 18.72 -1.55
CA LEU A 335 3.63 17.38 -2.11
C LEU A 335 4.59 16.54 -1.27
N GLN A 336 5.60 17.15 -0.67
CA GLN A 336 6.52 16.46 0.25
C GLN A 336 5.80 15.97 1.51
N SER A 337 4.83 16.74 2.03
CA SER A 337 4.13 16.42 3.26
C SER A 337 3.02 15.35 3.11
N LEU A 338 2.74 14.88 1.89
CA LEU A 338 1.74 13.83 1.63
C LEU A 338 2.09 12.47 2.27
N ALA A 339 3.36 12.23 2.64
CA ALA A 339 3.82 11.04 3.36
C ALA A 339 4.05 11.31 4.86
N SER A 340 4.28 12.56 5.26
CA SER A 340 4.47 12.94 6.67
C SER A 340 3.19 12.89 7.49
N ASP A 341 2.08 12.54 6.84
CA ASP A 341 0.93 11.92 7.51
C ASP A 341 1.25 10.47 7.91
N SER A 342 2.39 10.25 8.58
CA SER A 342 2.67 9.00 9.29
C SER A 342 1.42 8.61 10.08
N ASN A 343 0.95 7.40 9.84
CA ASN A 343 -0.30 6.79 10.31
C ASN A 343 -0.36 6.60 11.84
N HIS A 344 0.24 7.48 12.63
CA HIS A 344 0.06 7.46 14.08
C HIS A 344 -1.27 8.15 14.40
N LEU A 345 -2.28 7.33 14.66
CA LEU A 345 -3.44 7.79 15.39
C LEU A 345 -2.95 8.15 16.80
N VAL A 346 -3.29 9.34 17.29
CA VAL A 346 -2.99 9.73 18.67
C VAL A 346 -4.24 9.50 19.52
N LEU A 347 -4.19 8.50 20.41
CA LEU A 347 -5.19 8.30 21.45
C LEU A 347 -4.88 9.23 22.62
N ARG A 348 -5.71 10.25 22.80
CA ARG A 348 -5.61 11.22 23.90
C ARG A 348 -6.56 10.81 25.01
N VAL A 349 -6.01 10.35 26.13
CA VAL A 349 -6.76 9.91 27.29
C VAL A 349 -6.74 10.99 28.36
N PHE A 350 -7.92 11.40 28.83
CA PHE A 350 -8.05 12.41 29.88
C PHE A 350 -8.74 11.83 31.12
N SER A 351 -8.33 12.29 32.30
CA SER A 351 -9.15 12.19 33.51
C SER A 351 -9.52 13.57 34.02
N PHE A 352 -10.77 13.77 34.42
CA PHE A 352 -11.26 15.05 34.90
C PHE A 352 -12.23 14.94 36.08
N SER A 353 -12.56 16.10 36.66
CA SER A 353 -13.53 16.27 37.72
C SER A 353 -14.79 16.95 37.19
N PHE A 354 -15.95 16.34 37.43
CA PHE A 354 -17.25 16.97 37.14
C PHE A 354 -17.51 18.18 38.03
N HIS A 355 -16.95 18.21 39.25
CA HIS A 355 -17.20 19.29 40.20
C HIS A 355 -16.32 20.53 39.93
N SER A 356 -15.06 20.33 39.53
CA SER A 356 -14.14 21.45 39.28
C SER A 356 -14.30 22.07 37.89
N GLY A 357 -15.23 21.57 37.06
CA GLY A 357 -15.45 22.08 35.70
C GLY A 357 -14.29 21.80 34.74
N SER A 358 -13.38 20.88 35.10
CA SER A 358 -12.16 20.55 34.33
C SER A 358 -12.44 19.66 33.10
N MET A 359 -13.58 19.84 32.43
CA MET A 359 -13.95 19.03 31.29
C MET A 359 -12.96 19.27 30.12
N PRO A 360 -12.41 18.21 29.51
CA PRO A 360 -11.42 18.34 28.45
C PRO A 360 -12.00 19.05 27.24
N LYS A 361 -11.24 20.02 26.70
CA LYS A 361 -11.53 20.69 25.44
C LYS A 361 -10.94 19.88 24.29
N ASP A 362 -11.68 19.77 23.20
CA ASP A 362 -11.15 19.17 21.98
C ASP A 362 -10.29 20.18 21.22
N GLU A 363 -8.98 19.95 21.21
CA GLU A 363 -8.00 20.75 20.47
C GLU A 363 -7.80 20.25 19.03
N SER A 364 -8.42 19.11 18.65
CA SER A 364 -8.25 18.49 17.33
C SER A 364 -9.28 18.92 16.28
N GLY A 365 -10.34 19.63 16.69
CA GLY A 365 -11.39 20.13 15.80
C GLY A 365 -12.42 19.09 15.35
N ASN A 366 -12.47 17.91 15.97
CA ASN A 366 -13.38 16.80 15.62
C ASN A 366 -14.68 16.78 16.46
N GLY A 367 -14.89 17.77 17.32
CA GLY A 367 -16.10 17.89 18.13
C GLY A 367 -16.08 17.06 19.42
N GLY A 368 -14.92 16.60 19.87
CA GLY A 368 -14.76 15.78 21.08
C GLY A 368 -14.61 14.28 20.80
N GLY A 369 -14.79 13.49 21.85
CA GLY A 369 -14.63 12.04 21.81
C GLY A 369 -15.40 11.37 22.95
N PHE A 370 -15.03 10.15 23.32
CA PHE A 370 -15.74 9.41 24.36
C PHE A 370 -15.62 10.09 25.72
N ILE A 371 -16.72 10.17 26.46
CA ILE A 371 -16.73 10.62 27.85
C ILE A 371 -17.44 9.57 28.69
N PHE A 372 -16.70 8.96 29.60
CA PHE A 372 -17.17 7.90 30.48
C PHE A 372 -17.33 8.42 31.91
N ASP A 373 -18.55 8.33 32.42
CA ASP A 373 -18.87 8.70 33.81
C ASP A 373 -18.54 7.53 34.76
N CYS A 374 -17.54 7.73 35.59
CA CYS A 374 -17.06 6.72 36.55
C CYS A 374 -17.79 6.80 37.90
N ARG A 375 -18.82 7.63 38.07
CA ARG A 375 -19.47 7.86 39.37
C ARG A 375 -20.26 6.65 39.88
N SER A 376 -20.64 5.72 39.00
CA SER A 376 -21.27 4.43 39.35
C SER A 376 -20.34 3.43 40.03
N ILE A 377 -19.02 3.63 39.90
CA ILE A 377 -18.00 2.73 40.47
C ILE A 377 -17.80 3.04 41.96
N PRO A 378 -17.56 2.04 42.85
CA PRO A 378 -17.29 2.25 44.26
C PRO A 378 -16.26 3.35 44.51
N ASN A 379 -16.55 4.24 45.45
CA ASN A 379 -15.81 5.48 45.63
C ASN A 379 -14.73 5.35 46.73
N PRO A 380 -13.43 5.26 46.39
CA PRO A 380 -12.37 5.12 47.39
C PRO A 380 -12.32 6.32 48.35
N GLY A 381 -12.70 7.51 47.88
CA GLY A 381 -12.69 8.73 48.70
C GLY A 381 -13.66 8.74 49.89
N ARG A 382 -14.47 7.70 50.09
CA ARG A 382 -15.27 7.50 51.32
C ARG A 382 -14.44 6.94 52.48
N GLU A 383 -13.29 6.34 52.21
CA GLU A 383 -12.41 5.78 53.23
C GLU A 383 -11.24 6.71 53.48
N GLU A 384 -10.99 7.03 54.75
CA GLU A 384 -9.96 7.99 55.17
C GLU A 384 -8.57 7.63 54.63
N ARG A 385 -8.26 6.33 54.54
CA ARG A 385 -6.99 5.82 54.02
C ARG A 385 -6.70 6.18 52.56
N PHE A 386 -7.71 6.52 51.75
CA PHE A 386 -7.54 6.86 50.33
C PHE A 386 -7.60 8.37 50.05
N LYS A 387 -7.93 9.22 51.04
CA LYS A 387 -8.19 10.66 50.84
C LYS A 387 -7.07 11.41 50.12
N ASN A 388 -5.82 11.09 50.45
CA ASN A 388 -4.63 11.77 49.91
C ASN A 388 -3.99 11.02 48.73
N LEU A 389 -4.51 9.83 48.39
CA LEU A 389 -4.03 8.99 47.30
C LEU A 389 -4.80 9.27 46.01
N THR A 390 -4.25 8.88 44.89
CA THR A 390 -4.80 9.07 43.54
C THR A 390 -5.04 7.71 42.88
N GLY A 391 -5.69 7.70 41.72
CA GLY A 391 -5.86 6.49 40.92
C GLY A 391 -4.55 5.87 40.40
N LYS A 392 -3.40 6.53 40.62
CA LYS A 392 -2.06 6.01 40.30
C LYS A 392 -1.44 5.21 41.44
N ASP A 393 -1.95 5.37 42.66
CA ASP A 393 -1.35 4.78 43.85
C ASP A 393 -1.82 3.35 44.06
N ALA A 394 -0.88 2.45 44.38
CA ALA A 394 -1.14 1.02 44.52
C ALA A 394 -2.34 0.68 45.43
N PRO A 395 -2.54 1.33 46.60
CA PRO A 395 -3.70 1.02 47.46
C PRO A 395 -5.05 1.32 46.79
N VAL A 396 -5.12 2.36 45.95
CA VAL A 396 -6.35 2.73 45.23
C VAL A 396 -6.58 1.80 44.04
N ILE A 397 -5.49 1.44 43.34
CA ILE A 397 -5.52 0.46 42.24
C ILE A 397 -6.04 -0.88 42.75
N GLU A 398 -5.49 -1.39 43.86
CA GLU A 398 -5.91 -2.66 44.48
C GLU A 398 -7.39 -2.63 44.86
N TYR A 399 -7.82 -1.56 45.54
CA TYR A 399 -9.22 -1.39 45.92
C TYR A 399 -10.18 -1.46 44.73
N LEU A 400 -9.86 -0.75 43.63
CA LEU A 400 -10.72 -0.70 42.44
C LEU A 400 -10.67 -2.00 41.63
N THR A 401 -9.55 -2.71 41.64
CA THR A 401 -9.38 -4.03 40.99
C THR A 401 -10.19 -5.12 41.69
N GLN A 402 -10.45 -4.99 43.00
CA GLN A 402 -11.29 -5.94 43.72
C GLN A 402 -12.80 -5.78 43.43
N GLN A 403 -13.21 -4.74 42.70
CA GLN A 403 -14.62 -4.48 42.41
C GLN A 403 -15.03 -5.08 41.07
N GLU A 404 -16.01 -6.00 41.08
CA GLU A 404 -16.58 -6.59 39.85
C GLU A 404 -17.13 -5.51 38.90
N SER A 405 -17.78 -4.49 39.46
CA SER A 405 -18.29 -3.34 38.69
C SER A 405 -17.20 -2.57 37.94
N SER A 406 -15.99 -2.47 38.50
CA SER A 406 -14.86 -1.84 37.81
C SER A 406 -14.41 -2.66 36.60
N HIS A 407 -14.34 -3.99 36.73
CA HIS A 407 -13.93 -4.88 35.64
C HIS A 407 -14.93 -4.86 34.49
N GLN A 408 -16.22 -5.00 34.79
CA GLN A 408 -17.27 -5.00 33.77
C GLN A 408 -17.32 -3.67 33.01
N PHE A 409 -17.21 -2.55 33.74
CA PHE A 409 -17.15 -1.23 33.14
C PHE A 409 -15.94 -1.07 32.22
N PHE A 410 -14.75 -1.44 32.67
CA PHE A 410 -13.53 -1.28 31.89
C PHE A 410 -13.52 -2.17 30.64
N ALA A 411 -13.99 -3.42 30.73
CA ALA A 411 -14.10 -4.31 29.58
C ALA A 411 -14.98 -3.73 28.47
N ASN A 412 -16.13 -3.15 28.83
CA ASN A 412 -17.03 -2.50 27.87
C ASN A 412 -16.37 -1.27 27.21
N VAL A 413 -15.65 -0.47 28.00
CA VAL A 413 -14.90 0.69 27.48
C VAL A 413 -13.82 0.25 26.49
N VAL A 414 -13.02 -0.76 26.85
CA VAL A 414 -11.96 -1.29 25.98
C VAL A 414 -12.54 -1.81 24.67
N SER A 415 -13.65 -2.55 24.72
CA SER A 415 -14.30 -3.07 23.51
C SER A 415 -14.75 -1.95 22.58
N LEU A 416 -15.39 -0.90 23.13
CA LEU A 416 -15.92 0.20 22.34
C LEU A 416 -14.80 1.07 21.75
N VAL A 417 -13.80 1.41 22.57
CA VAL A 417 -12.64 2.20 22.15
C VAL A 417 -11.80 1.42 21.15
N GLY A 418 -11.58 0.13 21.37
CA GLY A 418 -10.84 -0.75 20.45
C GLY A 418 -11.44 -0.78 19.05
N ALA A 419 -12.75 -1.04 18.95
CA ALA A 419 -13.46 -1.02 17.66
C ALA A 419 -13.35 0.35 16.95
N SER A 420 -13.38 1.43 17.73
CA SER A 420 -13.26 2.80 17.20
C SER A 420 -11.83 3.09 16.72
N LEU A 421 -10.81 2.67 17.47
CA LEU A 421 -9.41 2.83 17.08
C LEU A 421 -9.11 2.14 15.75
N ASP A 422 -9.57 0.89 15.58
CA ASP A 422 -9.36 0.14 14.33
C ASP A 422 -10.05 0.86 13.15
N ALA A 423 -11.29 1.31 13.32
CA ALA A 423 -11.99 2.10 12.31
C ALA A 423 -11.29 3.44 12.00
N TYR A 424 -10.75 4.11 13.02
CA TYR A 424 -10.07 5.39 12.86
C TYR A 424 -8.75 5.24 12.11
N GLN A 425 -7.95 4.22 12.45
CA GLN A 425 -6.72 3.88 11.74
C GLN A 425 -7.02 3.55 10.26
N ASN A 426 -8.04 2.73 10.00
CA ASN A 426 -8.44 2.37 8.63
C ASN A 426 -8.91 3.57 7.80
N ARG A 427 -9.52 4.57 8.44
CA ARG A 427 -10.03 5.79 7.79
C ARG A 427 -9.03 6.95 7.78
N GLY A 428 -7.83 6.76 8.35
CA GLY A 428 -6.76 7.77 8.36
C GLY A 428 -6.98 8.94 9.32
N PHE A 429 -7.81 8.76 10.37
CA PHE A 429 -7.96 9.78 11.41
C PHE A 429 -6.67 9.94 12.21
N LYS A 430 -6.44 11.16 12.71
CA LYS A 430 -5.20 11.52 13.41
C LYS A 430 -5.33 11.57 14.93
N ASN A 431 -6.53 11.78 15.45
CA ASN A 431 -6.76 11.89 16.89
C ASN A 431 -8.04 11.14 17.30
N LEU A 432 -8.00 10.46 18.44
CA LEU A 432 -9.18 10.00 19.16
C LEU A 432 -9.07 10.47 20.61
N MET A 433 -10.09 11.17 21.10
CA MET A 433 -10.18 11.57 22.51
C MET A 433 -11.00 10.56 23.30
N VAL A 434 -10.50 10.17 24.47
CA VAL A 434 -11.25 9.37 25.45
C VAL A 434 -11.06 9.98 26.84
N SER A 435 -12.16 10.25 27.54
CA SER A 435 -12.13 10.99 28.79
C SER A 435 -12.91 10.26 29.88
N PHE A 436 -12.35 10.22 31.08
CA PHE A 436 -12.98 9.64 32.26
C PHE A 436 -13.30 10.73 33.28
N GLY A 437 -14.56 10.82 33.70
CA GLY A 437 -15.03 11.79 34.68
C GLY A 437 -15.37 11.12 36.00
N CYS A 438 -14.99 11.72 37.13
CA CYS A 438 -15.58 11.39 38.44
C CYS A 438 -15.80 12.67 39.26
N THR A 439 -16.40 12.57 40.45
CA THR A 439 -16.76 13.76 41.23
C THR A 439 -15.55 14.64 41.57
N GLY A 440 -14.45 14.05 42.08
CA GLY A 440 -13.26 14.80 42.50
C GLY A 440 -12.10 14.78 41.50
N GLY A 441 -12.19 13.97 40.44
CA GLY A 441 -11.11 13.84 39.44
C GLY A 441 -9.81 13.19 39.94
N GLN A 442 -9.83 12.54 41.10
CA GLN A 442 -8.61 12.07 41.80
C GLN A 442 -8.39 10.55 41.76
N HIS A 443 -9.44 9.75 41.96
CA HIS A 443 -9.33 8.29 42.09
C HIS A 443 -9.82 7.55 40.85
N ARG A 444 -11.14 7.41 40.70
CA ARG A 444 -11.78 6.55 39.70
C ARG A 444 -11.43 6.96 38.27
N SER A 445 -11.54 8.25 37.95
CA SER A 445 -11.23 8.73 36.61
C SER A 445 -9.75 8.60 36.25
N VAL A 446 -8.85 8.85 37.22
CA VAL A 446 -7.40 8.69 37.04
C VAL A 446 -7.05 7.23 36.81
N TYR A 447 -7.62 6.33 37.62
CA TYR A 447 -7.42 4.89 37.50
C TYR A 447 -7.80 4.39 36.10
N PHE A 448 -9.03 4.65 35.62
CA PHE A 448 -9.46 4.15 34.31
C PHE A 448 -8.70 4.80 33.14
N ALA A 449 -8.28 6.06 33.27
CA ALA A 449 -7.43 6.70 32.28
C ALA A 449 -6.07 5.98 32.15
N GLU A 450 -5.42 5.65 33.26
CA GLU A 450 -4.16 4.91 33.28
C GLU A 450 -4.32 3.47 32.77
N GLN A 451 -5.42 2.78 33.16
CA GLN A 451 -5.67 1.42 32.67
C GLN A 451 -5.90 1.38 31.16
N LEU A 452 -6.67 2.34 30.61
CA LEU A 452 -6.92 2.42 29.17
C LEU A 452 -5.61 2.68 28.42
N ALA A 453 -4.80 3.61 28.92
CA ALA A 453 -3.51 3.92 28.33
C ALA A 453 -2.58 2.71 28.36
N LYS A 454 -2.51 2.01 29.50
CA LYS A 454 -1.72 0.78 29.64
C LYS A 454 -2.19 -0.30 28.66
N HIS A 455 -3.49 -0.46 28.45
CA HIS A 455 -4.05 -1.47 27.56
C HIS A 455 -3.65 -1.24 26.08
N PHE A 456 -3.64 0.02 25.63
CA PHE A 456 -3.39 0.34 24.22
C PHE A 456 -1.95 0.76 23.89
N ARG A 457 -1.11 1.04 24.90
CA ARG A 457 0.33 1.30 24.69
C ARG A 457 0.99 0.09 24.01
N GLY A 458 1.74 0.35 22.94
CA GLY A 458 2.41 -0.68 22.15
C GLY A 458 1.61 -1.22 20.97
N LYS A 459 0.34 -0.79 20.77
CA LYS A 459 -0.40 -1.09 19.54
C LYS A 459 0.29 -0.43 18.34
N PRO A 460 0.61 -1.17 17.26
CA PRO A 460 1.26 -0.60 16.08
C PRO A 460 0.47 0.57 15.48
N GLY A 461 1.16 1.66 15.13
CA GLY A 461 0.53 2.84 14.53
C GLY A 461 -0.37 3.63 15.49
N LEU A 462 -0.23 3.45 16.81
CA LEU A 462 -0.96 4.20 17.83
C LEU A 462 0.01 4.88 18.79
N GLU A 463 -0.10 6.20 18.92
CA GLU A 463 0.52 6.96 20.00
C GLU A 463 -0.50 7.17 21.12
N VAL A 464 -0.10 7.05 22.39
CA VAL A 464 -1.01 7.20 23.54
C VAL A 464 -0.51 8.30 24.45
N VAL A 465 -1.32 9.35 24.62
CA VAL A 465 -1.05 10.51 25.47
C VAL A 465 -2.06 10.55 26.60
N VAL A 466 -1.62 10.74 27.85
CA VAL A 466 -2.49 10.76 29.04
C VAL A 466 -2.35 12.09 29.76
N ARG A 467 -3.48 12.69 30.18
CA ARG A 467 -3.52 13.93 30.97
C ARG A 467 -4.55 13.85 32.10
N HIS A 468 -4.21 14.40 33.25
CA HIS A 468 -5.06 14.36 34.44
C HIS A 468 -5.44 15.76 34.89
N LEU A 469 -6.45 16.33 34.27
CA LEU A 469 -6.77 17.77 34.37
C LEU A 469 -6.98 18.25 35.82
N ALA A 470 -7.63 17.44 36.66
CA ALA A 470 -7.82 17.77 38.07
C ALA A 470 -6.51 17.67 38.87
N LEU A 471 -5.66 16.68 38.61
CA LEU A 471 -4.36 16.55 39.29
C LEU A 471 -3.37 17.62 38.82
N GLU A 472 -3.34 17.92 37.53
CA GLU A 472 -2.54 19.00 36.93
C GLU A 472 -2.87 20.36 37.58
N SER A 473 -4.15 20.65 37.81
CA SER A 473 -4.58 21.88 38.50
C SER A 473 -4.14 21.93 39.97
N LEU A 474 -3.81 20.78 40.56
CA LEU A 474 -3.31 20.65 41.94
C LEU A 474 -1.79 20.47 42.00
N GLY A 475 -1.08 20.51 40.85
CA GLY A 475 0.36 20.30 40.76
C GLY A 475 0.81 18.88 41.09
N LYS A 476 -0.05 17.87 40.87
CA LYS A 476 0.17 16.46 41.20
C LYS A 476 0.28 15.56 39.98
#